data_AF-A0A1C5U762-F1
#
_entry.id   AF-A0A1C5U762-F1
#
_cell.length_a   1.000
_cell.length_b   1.000
_cell.length_c   1.000
_cell.angle_alpha   90.00
_cell.angle_beta   90.00
_cell.angle_gamma   90.00
#
_symmetry.space_group_name_H-M   'P 1'
#
loop_
_entity.id
_entity.type
_entity.pdbx_description
1 polymer ?
#
loop_
_entity_poly.entity_id
_entity_poly.type
_entity_poly.pdbx_seq_one_letter_code
_entity_poly.pdbx_strand_id
1 'polypeptide(L)'
;MSLPKRDGVHGRYYLIHKPDTDPEVLVEADLCIQDVLSGAARENHAAYPTVVRNHNGTPFLPNQLLERHLSRLPLKEFPCEDAVSICDAMRRLVGWEEIRYELEKYIEKQVQERCFLVGEREDGFTVFPPCIVRPELRPEDVDEGLLRFACYVAICHTVYGQSFESLTTEHILGLVSRIRPDMVKELKTNGSGKLPSNIQKRKTKHLTASANDAFATIRITARDCGEGACEEALSYLIEILEQPEFPRSYSIEFRGPEKIYLPIPGLPKKGVHQLFACAVRYPRLHVRMENYARLAMQEDEWYNNLSDESCAMPGTFAVFALGLEGPKWWRLVCDYLDRCDDEHSSLQEKFIHTFFKKYGFTAQSLPVLVHGVQSMQNLKPAKEFRSLIANAESLDALLTVKRRFSAYLLPEEDKDPKFRAIAWQSLLWAIWGPSSENGGSKVIKTVPKELKEKYQQVFA
;
A
#
# COMPACT_ATOMS: atom_id res chain seq x y z
N MET A 1 1.14 -32.15 -29.92
CA MET A 1 -0.28 -32.41 -30.22
C MET A 1 -0.92 -31.07 -30.58
N SER A 2 -1.89 -31.05 -31.49
CA SER A 2 -2.51 -29.78 -31.93
C SER A 2 -3.75 -29.54 -31.09
N LEU A 3 -3.67 -28.64 -30.11
CA LEU A 3 -4.83 -28.22 -29.33
C LEU A 3 -5.94 -27.70 -30.25
N PRO A 4 -7.22 -27.83 -29.85
CA PRO A 4 -8.34 -27.27 -30.60
C PRO A 4 -8.26 -25.74 -30.68
N LYS A 5 -9.09 -25.14 -31.54
CA LYS A 5 -9.17 -23.68 -31.63
C LYS A 5 -9.69 -23.10 -30.31
N ARG A 6 -9.05 -22.04 -29.83
CA ARG A 6 -9.46 -21.28 -28.65
C ARG A 6 -10.88 -20.74 -28.81
N ASP A 7 -11.68 -20.90 -27.77
CA ASP A 7 -13.12 -20.62 -27.74
C ASP A 7 -13.49 -19.43 -26.82
N GLY A 8 -12.50 -18.78 -26.20
CA GLY A 8 -12.65 -17.50 -25.51
C GLY A 8 -12.84 -16.32 -26.45
N VAL A 9 -13.10 -15.14 -25.88
CA VAL A 9 -13.35 -13.89 -26.63
C VAL A 9 -12.19 -13.61 -27.60
N HIS A 10 -12.51 -13.40 -28.87
CA HIS A 10 -11.55 -13.23 -29.98
C HIS A 10 -10.49 -14.35 -30.08
N GLY A 11 -10.77 -15.55 -29.57
CA GLY A 11 -9.84 -16.68 -29.56
C GLY A 11 -8.62 -16.46 -28.65
N ARG A 12 -8.73 -15.64 -27.60
CA ARG A 12 -7.59 -15.27 -26.74
C ARG A 12 -7.20 -16.34 -25.72
N TYR A 13 -8.12 -17.20 -25.31
CA TYR A 13 -7.95 -18.20 -24.24
C TYR A 13 -8.90 -19.38 -24.43
N TYR A 14 -8.69 -20.46 -23.67
CA TYR A 14 -9.59 -21.61 -23.61
C TYR A 14 -10.56 -21.49 -22.44
N LEU A 15 -11.82 -21.87 -22.65
CA LEU A 15 -12.82 -22.04 -21.60
C LEU A 15 -12.81 -23.48 -21.09
N ILE A 16 -12.57 -23.65 -19.80
CA ILE A 16 -12.40 -24.99 -19.18
C ILE A 16 -13.53 -25.40 -18.22
N HIS A 17 -14.59 -24.60 -18.15
CA HIS A 17 -15.77 -24.87 -17.32
C HIS A 17 -16.86 -25.67 -18.07
N LYS A 18 -16.68 -25.93 -19.37
CA LYS A 18 -17.69 -26.62 -20.18
C LYS A 18 -17.58 -28.14 -19.97
N PRO A 19 -18.69 -28.87 -19.90
CA PRO A 19 -18.66 -30.34 -19.72
C PRO A 19 -17.95 -31.08 -20.86
N ASP A 20 -17.94 -30.49 -22.06
CA ASP A 20 -17.37 -31.04 -23.29
C ASP A 20 -15.98 -30.47 -23.64
N THR A 21 -15.30 -29.80 -22.70
CA THR A 21 -13.93 -29.31 -22.92
C THR A 21 -12.99 -30.47 -23.24
N ASP A 22 -12.17 -30.29 -24.28
CA ASP A 22 -11.19 -31.27 -24.74
C ASP A 22 -10.21 -31.70 -23.62
N PRO A 23 -10.00 -33.02 -23.40
CA PRO A 23 -9.09 -33.51 -22.37
C PRO A 23 -7.65 -32.98 -22.49
N GLU A 24 -7.14 -32.75 -23.70
CA GLU A 24 -5.79 -32.19 -23.87
C GLU A 24 -5.72 -30.73 -23.37
N VAL A 25 -6.78 -29.95 -23.57
CA VAL A 25 -6.89 -28.59 -23.02
C VAL A 25 -6.94 -28.62 -21.50
N LEU A 26 -7.63 -29.61 -20.93
CA LEU A 26 -7.69 -29.82 -19.48
C LEU A 26 -6.34 -30.23 -18.87
N VAL A 27 -5.53 -31.00 -19.58
CA VAL A 27 -4.14 -31.32 -19.19
C VAL A 27 -3.27 -30.06 -19.20
N GLU A 28 -3.40 -29.22 -20.23
CA GLU A 28 -2.68 -27.95 -20.29
C GLU A 28 -3.12 -26.97 -19.19
N ALA A 29 -4.39 -27.00 -18.78
CA ALA A 29 -4.88 -26.22 -17.64
C ALA A 29 -4.29 -26.72 -16.32
N ASP A 30 -4.18 -28.05 -16.15
CA ASP A 30 -3.56 -28.65 -14.97
C ASP A 30 -2.06 -28.33 -14.91
N LEU A 31 -1.38 -28.32 -16.06
CA LEU A 31 -0.01 -27.84 -16.19
C LEU A 31 0.12 -26.37 -15.82
N CYS A 32 -0.84 -25.53 -16.27
CA CYS A 32 -0.87 -24.12 -15.94
C CYS A 32 -0.99 -23.88 -14.43
N ILE A 33 -1.81 -24.66 -13.72
CA ILE A 33 -1.92 -24.59 -12.25
C ILE A 33 -0.57 -24.90 -11.59
N GLN A 34 0.16 -25.92 -12.07
CA GLN A 34 1.51 -26.24 -11.56
C GLN A 34 2.53 -25.14 -11.88
N ASP A 35 2.42 -24.52 -13.05
CA ASP A 35 3.28 -23.39 -13.44
C ASP A 35 3.00 -22.14 -12.59
N VAL A 36 1.76 -21.91 -12.18
CA VAL A 36 1.42 -20.84 -11.23
C VAL A 36 2.09 -21.11 -9.89
N LEU A 37 1.97 -22.33 -9.35
CA LEU A 37 2.59 -22.71 -8.08
C LEU A 37 4.12 -22.64 -8.10
N SER A 38 4.74 -22.97 -9.23
CA SER A 38 6.20 -22.94 -9.40
C SER A 38 6.75 -21.57 -9.85
N GLY A 39 5.88 -20.60 -10.16
CA GLY A 39 6.28 -19.28 -10.67
C GLY A 39 6.73 -19.26 -12.14
N ALA A 40 6.49 -20.35 -12.87
CA ALA A 40 6.78 -20.45 -14.31
C ALA A 40 5.71 -19.79 -15.19
N ALA A 41 4.48 -19.65 -14.67
CA ALA A 41 3.38 -19.04 -15.41
C ALA A 41 3.62 -17.53 -15.66
N ARG A 42 2.97 -17.00 -16.70
CA ARG A 42 3.05 -15.58 -17.08
C ARG A 42 1.67 -15.01 -17.36
N GLU A 43 1.39 -13.86 -16.78
CA GLU A 43 0.19 -13.05 -16.97
C GLU A 43 0.24 -12.24 -18.27
N ASN A 44 -0.92 -11.79 -18.73
CA ASN A 44 -1.04 -10.86 -19.85
C ASN A 44 -2.21 -9.91 -19.61
N HIS A 45 -1.87 -8.66 -19.27
CA HIS A 45 -2.79 -7.54 -19.04
C HIS A 45 -3.02 -6.66 -20.29
N ALA A 46 -2.52 -7.06 -21.47
CA ALA A 46 -2.58 -6.20 -22.66
C ALA A 46 -4.01 -5.96 -23.18
N ALA A 47 -4.98 -6.78 -22.77
CA ALA A 47 -6.39 -6.59 -23.05
C ALA A 47 -7.24 -7.39 -22.06
N TYR A 48 -8.46 -6.94 -21.80
CA TYR A 48 -9.42 -7.63 -20.94
C TYR A 48 -10.13 -8.81 -21.64
N PRO A 49 -10.44 -9.93 -20.95
CA PRO A 49 -9.99 -10.26 -19.59
C PRO A 49 -8.50 -10.58 -19.53
N THR A 50 -7.90 -10.41 -18.34
CA THR A 50 -6.53 -10.86 -18.04
C THR A 50 -6.44 -12.37 -18.25
N VAL A 51 -5.33 -12.85 -18.81
CA VAL A 51 -5.09 -14.29 -19.03
C VAL A 51 -3.77 -14.72 -18.43
N VAL A 52 -3.71 -15.97 -17.99
CA VAL A 52 -2.48 -16.63 -17.52
C VAL A 52 -2.07 -17.68 -18.53
N ARG A 53 -0.77 -17.72 -18.82
CA ARG A 53 -0.16 -18.69 -19.73
C ARG A 53 0.76 -19.62 -18.97
N ASN A 54 0.66 -20.90 -19.29
CA ASN A 54 1.66 -21.88 -18.90
C ASN A 54 2.97 -21.67 -19.70
N HIS A 55 4.00 -22.44 -19.40
CA HIS A 55 5.30 -22.37 -20.08
C HIS A 55 5.25 -22.74 -21.57
N ASN A 56 4.22 -23.47 -22.01
CA ASN A 56 3.95 -23.75 -23.43
C ASN A 56 3.26 -22.57 -24.15
N GLY A 57 2.88 -21.52 -23.41
CA GLY A 57 2.17 -20.36 -23.94
C GLY A 57 0.66 -20.56 -24.08
N THR A 58 0.09 -21.61 -23.51
CA THR A 58 -1.35 -21.93 -23.55
C THR A 58 -2.11 -21.03 -22.57
N PRO A 59 -3.05 -20.17 -23.05
CA PRO A 59 -3.72 -19.18 -22.22
C PRO A 59 -5.05 -19.65 -21.63
N PHE A 60 -5.26 -19.32 -20.35
CA PHE A 60 -6.46 -19.62 -19.57
C PHE A 60 -6.90 -18.41 -18.74
N LEU A 61 -8.16 -18.42 -18.27
CA LEU A 61 -8.63 -17.42 -17.31
C LEU A 61 -8.19 -17.80 -15.88
N PRO A 62 -7.71 -16.84 -15.06
CA PRO A 62 -7.26 -17.10 -13.69
C PRO A 62 -8.34 -17.74 -12.82
N ASN A 63 -9.56 -17.21 -12.87
CA ASN A 63 -10.70 -17.71 -12.09
C ASN A 63 -11.05 -19.17 -12.41
N GLN A 64 -10.97 -19.58 -13.69
CA GLN A 64 -11.26 -20.96 -14.09
C GLN A 64 -10.20 -21.95 -13.61
N LEU A 65 -8.93 -21.56 -13.63
CA LEU A 65 -7.85 -22.37 -13.08
C LEU A 65 -8.03 -22.57 -11.57
N LEU A 66 -8.44 -21.50 -10.88
CA LEU A 66 -8.69 -21.52 -9.44
C LEU A 66 -9.90 -22.40 -9.08
N GLU A 67 -11.04 -22.21 -9.76
CA GLU A 67 -12.24 -23.05 -9.59
C GLU A 67 -11.91 -24.53 -9.83
N ARG A 68 -11.17 -24.83 -10.90
CA ARG A 68 -10.75 -26.19 -11.24
C ARG A 68 -9.87 -26.82 -10.17
N HIS A 69 -8.95 -26.05 -9.59
CA HIS A 69 -8.11 -26.56 -8.50
C HIS A 69 -8.94 -26.82 -7.23
N LEU A 70 -9.70 -25.82 -6.79
CA LEU A 70 -10.45 -25.86 -5.52
C LEU A 70 -11.60 -26.90 -5.54
N SER A 71 -12.24 -27.12 -6.68
CA SER A 71 -13.30 -28.12 -6.84
C SER A 71 -12.81 -29.58 -6.73
N ARG A 72 -11.51 -29.81 -6.87
CA ARG A 72 -10.89 -31.13 -6.73
C ARG A 72 -10.42 -31.43 -5.31
N LEU A 73 -10.37 -30.42 -4.44
CA LEU A 73 -9.95 -30.61 -3.06
C LEU A 73 -11.04 -31.35 -2.27
N PRO A 74 -10.67 -32.30 -1.40
CA PRO A 74 -11.64 -32.99 -0.57
C PRO A 74 -12.23 -32.04 0.47
N LEU A 75 -13.52 -32.18 0.75
CA LEU A 75 -14.23 -31.33 1.72
C LEU A 75 -14.11 -31.84 3.17
N LYS A 76 -13.53 -33.02 3.34
CA LYS A 76 -13.13 -33.62 4.61
C LYS A 76 -11.62 -33.79 4.57
N GLU A 77 -10.96 -33.46 5.67
CA GLU A 77 -9.50 -33.30 5.72
C GLU A 77 -9.06 -32.26 4.67
N PHE A 78 -9.74 -31.11 4.62
CA PHE A 78 -9.53 -30.10 3.59
C PHE A 78 -8.08 -29.57 3.66
N PRO A 79 -7.31 -29.64 2.56
CA PRO A 79 -5.91 -29.23 2.55
C PRO A 79 -5.81 -27.70 2.45
N CYS A 80 -6.00 -27.03 3.59
CA CYS A 80 -6.02 -25.57 3.67
C CYS A 80 -4.75 -24.92 3.12
N GLU A 81 -3.57 -25.47 3.42
CA GLU A 81 -2.29 -24.91 2.96
C GLU A 81 -2.12 -25.00 1.44
N ASP A 82 -2.60 -26.09 0.81
CA ASP A 82 -2.56 -26.24 -0.65
C ASP A 82 -3.50 -25.23 -1.31
N ALA A 83 -4.72 -25.08 -0.78
CA ALA A 83 -5.70 -24.10 -1.23
C ALA A 83 -5.18 -22.66 -1.10
N VAL A 84 -4.56 -22.32 0.04
CA VAL A 84 -3.92 -21.02 0.27
C VAL A 84 -2.80 -20.81 -0.75
N SER A 85 -1.91 -21.79 -0.93
CA SER A 85 -0.74 -21.66 -1.81
C SER A 85 -1.10 -21.30 -3.24
N ILE A 86 -2.12 -21.94 -3.83
CA ILE A 86 -2.56 -21.59 -5.19
C ILE A 86 -3.21 -20.21 -5.23
N CYS A 87 -4.01 -19.84 -4.23
CA CYS A 87 -4.65 -18.53 -4.18
C CYS A 87 -3.59 -17.42 -4.09
N ASP A 88 -2.58 -17.63 -3.28
CA ASP A 88 -1.51 -16.67 -3.01
C ASP A 88 -0.58 -16.52 -4.23
N ALA A 89 -0.26 -17.63 -4.90
CA ALA A 89 0.48 -17.61 -6.16
C ALA A 89 -0.32 -16.91 -7.28
N MET A 90 -1.61 -17.23 -7.41
CA MET A 90 -2.48 -16.60 -8.41
C MET A 90 -2.66 -15.09 -8.14
N ARG A 91 -2.89 -14.70 -6.89
CA ARG A 91 -3.01 -13.30 -6.48
C ARG A 91 -1.74 -12.50 -6.81
N ARG A 92 -0.56 -13.06 -6.55
CA ARG A 92 0.72 -12.41 -6.91
C ARG A 92 0.90 -12.27 -8.41
N LEU A 93 0.35 -13.21 -9.18
CA LEU A 93 0.49 -13.25 -10.64
C LEU A 93 -0.47 -12.29 -11.37
N VAL A 94 -1.73 -12.20 -10.93
CA VAL A 94 -2.77 -11.44 -11.66
C VAL A 94 -3.49 -10.37 -10.84
N GLY A 95 -3.20 -10.26 -9.55
CA GLY A 95 -3.89 -9.35 -8.63
C GLY A 95 -5.13 -9.97 -7.99
N TRP A 96 -5.60 -9.33 -6.90
CA TRP A 96 -6.75 -9.79 -6.12
C TRP A 96 -8.08 -9.69 -6.89
N GLU A 97 -8.28 -8.62 -7.65
CA GLU A 97 -9.51 -8.35 -8.41
C GLU A 97 -9.87 -9.49 -9.39
N GLU A 98 -8.86 -10.14 -9.97
CA GLU A 98 -9.06 -11.22 -10.96
C GLU A 98 -9.54 -12.54 -10.32
N ILE A 99 -9.41 -12.70 -9.00
CA ILE A 99 -9.72 -13.96 -8.30
C ILE A 99 -10.77 -13.83 -7.19
N ARG A 100 -11.00 -12.62 -6.66
CA ARG A 100 -11.86 -12.40 -5.48
C ARG A 100 -13.26 -12.97 -5.63
N TYR A 101 -13.86 -12.80 -6.81
CA TYR A 101 -15.23 -13.24 -7.07
C TYR A 101 -15.35 -14.76 -7.02
N GLU A 102 -14.38 -15.49 -7.57
CA GLU A 102 -14.38 -16.95 -7.56
C GLU A 102 -14.23 -17.49 -6.13
N LEU A 103 -13.37 -16.87 -5.34
CA LEU A 103 -13.19 -17.24 -3.93
C LEU A 103 -14.44 -16.98 -3.10
N GLU A 104 -15.09 -15.82 -3.29
CA GLU A 104 -16.36 -15.51 -2.65
C GLU A 104 -17.42 -16.57 -3.00
N LYS A 105 -17.55 -16.93 -4.28
CA LYS A 105 -18.48 -17.97 -4.74
C LYS A 105 -18.14 -19.36 -4.22
N TYR A 106 -16.86 -19.67 -4.07
CA TYR A 106 -16.44 -20.92 -3.46
C TYR A 106 -16.88 -21.01 -2.00
N ILE A 107 -16.69 -19.95 -1.21
CA ILE A 107 -17.14 -19.89 0.19
C ILE A 107 -18.67 -19.93 0.29
N GLU A 108 -19.38 -19.24 -0.60
CA GLU A 108 -20.84 -19.30 -0.68
C GLU A 108 -21.33 -20.75 -0.88
N LYS A 109 -20.81 -21.45 -1.88
CA LYS A 109 -21.18 -22.85 -2.18
C LYS A 109 -20.77 -23.81 -1.07
N GLN A 110 -19.53 -23.73 -0.59
CA GLN A 110 -18.96 -24.77 0.29
C GLN A 110 -19.22 -24.55 1.77
N VAL A 111 -19.41 -23.31 2.20
CA VAL A 111 -19.68 -22.97 3.61
C VAL A 111 -21.11 -22.51 3.79
N GLN A 112 -21.55 -21.48 3.07
CA GLN A 112 -22.86 -20.86 3.30
C GLN A 112 -24.02 -21.80 2.97
N GLU A 113 -24.13 -22.27 1.72
CA GLU A 113 -25.26 -23.08 1.25
C GLU A 113 -25.37 -24.43 1.99
N ARG A 114 -24.21 -25.00 2.35
CA ARG A 114 -24.12 -26.29 3.03
C ARG A 114 -24.41 -26.22 4.52
N CYS A 115 -23.98 -25.15 5.20
CA CYS A 115 -24.07 -25.05 6.66
C CYS A 115 -25.24 -24.19 7.15
N PHE A 116 -25.82 -23.34 6.30
CA PHE A 116 -26.82 -22.36 6.70
C PHE A 116 -28.14 -22.48 5.93
N LEU A 117 -29.22 -22.09 6.60
CA LEU A 117 -30.46 -21.68 5.99
C LEU A 117 -30.33 -20.20 5.64
N VAL A 118 -30.41 -19.90 4.34
CA VAL A 118 -30.26 -18.54 3.79
C VAL A 118 -31.64 -17.92 3.67
N GLY A 119 -31.87 -16.80 4.35
CA GLY A 119 -33.12 -16.04 4.28
C GLY A 119 -33.16 -15.04 3.12
N GLU A 120 -34.31 -14.39 2.95
CA GLU A 120 -34.52 -13.37 1.91
C GLU A 120 -33.96 -12.00 2.34
N ARG A 121 -33.66 -11.15 1.35
CA ARG A 121 -33.24 -9.76 1.55
C ARG A 121 -34.48 -8.87 1.49
N GLU A 122 -35.03 -8.51 2.63
CA GLU A 122 -36.35 -7.84 2.70
C GLU A 122 -36.32 -6.35 2.35
N ASP A 123 -35.17 -5.68 2.44
CA ASP A 123 -35.09 -4.21 2.43
C ASP A 123 -34.34 -3.61 1.22
N GLY A 124 -33.80 -4.43 0.32
CA GLY A 124 -33.01 -3.96 -0.83
C GLY A 124 -31.68 -3.27 -0.48
N PHE A 125 -31.39 -3.06 0.80
CA PHE A 125 -30.15 -2.45 1.31
C PHE A 125 -29.20 -3.47 1.92
N THR A 126 -29.73 -4.62 2.33
CA THR A 126 -28.97 -5.73 2.91
C THR A 126 -28.05 -6.35 1.85
N VAL A 127 -26.73 -6.17 2.03
CA VAL A 127 -25.70 -6.65 1.09
C VAL A 127 -25.59 -8.17 1.07
N PHE A 128 -25.71 -8.83 2.24
CA PHE A 128 -25.65 -10.28 2.38
C PHE A 128 -26.90 -10.82 3.08
N PRO A 129 -27.50 -11.93 2.61
CA PRO A 129 -28.70 -12.46 3.20
C PRO A 129 -28.46 -12.93 4.65
N PRO A 130 -29.47 -12.86 5.53
CA PRO A 130 -29.37 -13.43 6.86
C PRO A 130 -29.13 -14.94 6.76
N CYS A 131 -28.20 -15.46 7.54
CA CYS A 131 -27.82 -16.86 7.54
C CYS A 131 -27.97 -17.45 8.95
N ILE A 132 -28.77 -18.50 9.09
CA ILE A 132 -28.96 -19.23 10.36
C ILE A 132 -28.36 -20.62 10.20
N VAL A 133 -27.56 -21.07 11.16
CA VAL A 133 -26.96 -22.42 11.12
C VAL A 133 -28.08 -23.46 11.00
N ARG A 134 -27.93 -24.42 10.09
CA ARG A 134 -28.91 -25.51 9.93
C ARG A 134 -29.07 -26.26 11.26
N PRO A 135 -30.30 -26.46 11.76
CA PRO A 135 -30.52 -27.12 13.05
C PRO A 135 -29.90 -28.52 13.16
N GLU A 136 -29.73 -29.21 12.04
CA GLU A 136 -29.20 -30.57 11.97
C GLU A 136 -27.66 -30.61 11.92
N LEU A 137 -27.01 -29.47 11.70
CA LEU A 137 -25.56 -29.39 11.56
C LEU A 137 -24.89 -29.51 12.92
N ARG A 138 -24.06 -30.53 13.10
CA ARG A 138 -23.13 -30.57 14.24
C ARG A 138 -21.86 -29.80 13.85
N PRO A 139 -21.32 -28.93 14.71
CA PRO A 139 -20.11 -28.18 14.40
C PRO A 139 -18.93 -29.06 13.98
N GLU A 140 -18.86 -30.30 14.50
CA GLU A 140 -17.81 -31.28 14.19
C GLU A 140 -17.91 -31.88 12.78
N ASP A 141 -19.07 -31.76 12.12
CA ASP A 141 -19.29 -32.24 10.76
C ASP A 141 -18.70 -31.27 9.71
N VAL A 142 -18.34 -30.05 10.12
CA VAL A 142 -17.71 -29.05 9.25
C VAL A 142 -16.20 -29.10 9.43
N ASP A 143 -15.51 -29.33 8.32
CA ASP A 143 -14.06 -29.47 8.31
C ASP A 143 -13.34 -28.19 8.76
N GLU A 144 -12.42 -28.31 9.71
CA GLU A 144 -11.66 -27.17 10.23
C GLU A 144 -10.78 -26.52 9.16
N GLY A 145 -10.21 -27.29 8.25
CA GLY A 145 -9.39 -26.79 7.15
C GLY A 145 -10.19 -25.90 6.21
N LEU A 146 -11.42 -26.28 5.90
CA LEU A 146 -12.33 -25.47 5.09
C LEU A 146 -12.70 -24.16 5.78
N LEU A 147 -12.97 -24.18 7.09
CA LEU A 147 -13.26 -22.97 7.87
C LEU A 147 -12.03 -22.05 7.98
N ARG A 148 -10.83 -22.61 8.14
CA ARG A 148 -9.57 -21.84 8.08
C ARG A 148 -9.36 -21.20 6.71
N PHE A 149 -9.67 -21.93 5.64
CA PHE A 149 -9.62 -21.38 4.28
C PHE A 149 -10.63 -20.25 4.09
N ALA A 150 -11.85 -20.36 4.64
CA ALA A 150 -12.82 -19.27 4.65
C ALA A 150 -12.29 -18.02 5.39
N CYS A 151 -11.64 -18.21 6.55
CA CYS A 151 -10.95 -17.13 7.25
C CYS A 151 -9.84 -16.50 6.39
N TYR A 152 -9.05 -17.30 5.67
CA TYR A 152 -8.06 -16.80 4.73
C TYR A 152 -8.68 -15.92 3.63
N VAL A 153 -9.76 -16.38 2.99
CA VAL A 153 -10.46 -15.60 1.95
C VAL A 153 -10.98 -14.27 2.54
N ALA A 154 -11.56 -14.30 3.74
CA ALA A 154 -12.01 -13.09 4.42
C ALA A 154 -10.86 -12.10 4.69
N ILE A 155 -9.71 -12.61 5.14
CA ILE A 155 -8.51 -11.79 5.35
C ILE A 155 -8.06 -11.15 4.04
N CYS A 156 -8.03 -11.90 2.93
CA CYS A 156 -7.63 -11.36 1.64
C CYS A 156 -8.53 -10.20 1.17
N HIS A 157 -9.84 -10.26 1.42
CA HIS A 157 -10.75 -9.14 1.18
C HIS A 157 -10.37 -7.88 1.99
N THR A 158 -9.85 -8.04 3.22
CA THR A 158 -9.39 -6.90 4.03
C THR A 158 -8.02 -6.39 3.60
N VAL A 159 -7.11 -7.28 3.25
CA VAL A 159 -5.69 -6.94 3.00
C VAL A 159 -5.47 -6.46 1.56
N TYR A 160 -6.18 -7.05 0.60
CA TYR A 160 -5.97 -6.80 -0.83
C TYR A 160 -7.23 -6.24 -1.53
N GLY A 161 -8.37 -6.23 -0.85
CA GLY A 161 -9.62 -5.72 -1.37
C GLY A 161 -9.78 -4.22 -1.19
N GLN A 162 -10.82 -3.69 -1.83
CA GLN A 162 -11.19 -2.28 -1.69
C GLN A 162 -11.84 -2.00 -0.33
N SER A 163 -11.92 -0.73 0.07
CA SER A 163 -12.41 -0.33 1.39
C SER A 163 -13.80 -0.86 1.75
N PHE A 164 -14.71 -1.04 0.77
CA PHE A 164 -16.05 -1.61 1.00
C PHE A 164 -16.06 -3.14 1.19
N GLU A 165 -15.00 -3.85 0.83
CA GLU A 165 -14.89 -5.32 1.00
C GLU A 165 -14.75 -5.75 2.47
N SER A 166 -14.66 -4.77 3.39
CA SER A 166 -14.83 -5.03 4.83
C SER A 166 -16.18 -5.69 5.14
N LEU A 167 -17.23 -5.41 4.36
CA LEU A 167 -18.53 -6.05 4.51
C LEU A 167 -18.47 -7.54 4.18
N THR A 168 -17.76 -7.90 3.10
CA THR A 168 -17.53 -9.30 2.71
C THR A 168 -16.69 -10.03 3.75
N THR A 169 -15.65 -9.36 4.28
CA THR A 169 -14.83 -9.90 5.38
C THR A 169 -15.70 -10.24 6.58
N GLU A 170 -16.49 -9.28 7.09
CA GLU A 170 -17.32 -9.50 8.27
C GLU A 170 -18.44 -10.51 8.03
N HIS A 171 -18.97 -10.61 6.80
CA HIS A 171 -19.92 -11.65 6.43
C HIS A 171 -19.29 -13.05 6.53
N ILE A 172 -18.15 -13.28 5.86
CA ILE A 172 -17.48 -14.58 5.88
C ILE A 172 -17.03 -14.96 7.29
N LEU A 173 -16.42 -14.04 8.03
CA LEU A 173 -16.06 -14.28 9.44
C LEU A 173 -17.29 -14.49 10.32
N GLY A 174 -18.42 -13.84 10.01
CA GLY A 174 -19.70 -14.05 10.67
C GLY A 174 -20.25 -15.46 10.46
N LEU A 175 -20.12 -16.02 9.25
CA LEU A 175 -20.44 -17.42 8.96
C LEU A 175 -19.56 -18.34 9.81
N VAL A 176 -18.24 -18.18 9.75
CA VAL A 176 -17.32 -19.03 10.53
C VAL A 176 -17.59 -18.91 12.02
N SER A 177 -17.81 -17.70 12.55
CA SER A 177 -18.05 -17.47 13.98
C SER A 177 -19.32 -18.13 14.50
N ARG A 178 -20.33 -18.38 13.66
CA ARG A 178 -21.56 -19.09 14.05
C ARG A 178 -21.35 -20.60 14.19
N ILE A 179 -20.33 -21.16 13.52
CA ILE A 179 -19.97 -22.59 13.59
C ILE A 179 -18.83 -22.80 14.61
N ARG A 180 -17.77 -22.00 14.51
CA ARG A 180 -16.53 -22.05 15.31
C ARG A 180 -16.15 -20.65 15.82
N PRO A 181 -16.79 -20.17 16.89
CA PRO A 181 -16.54 -18.82 17.43
C PRO A 181 -15.12 -18.65 17.99
N ASP A 182 -14.51 -19.74 18.47
CA ASP A 182 -13.13 -19.80 18.94
C ASP A 182 -12.13 -19.39 17.85
N MET A 183 -12.30 -19.93 16.63
CA MET A 183 -11.40 -19.68 15.50
C MET A 183 -11.32 -18.20 15.13
N VAL A 184 -12.47 -17.53 14.98
CA VAL A 184 -12.53 -16.11 14.62
C VAL A 184 -12.03 -15.24 15.77
N LYS A 185 -12.34 -15.62 17.02
CA LYS A 185 -11.86 -14.92 18.22
C LYS A 185 -10.34 -14.97 18.31
N GLU A 186 -9.73 -16.12 18.10
CA GLU A 186 -8.28 -16.29 18.09
C GLU A 186 -7.65 -15.48 16.97
N LEU A 187 -8.20 -15.54 15.75
CA LEU A 187 -7.72 -14.77 14.61
C LEU A 187 -7.75 -13.25 14.85
N LYS A 188 -8.86 -12.72 15.37
CA LYS A 188 -8.98 -11.29 15.71
C LYS A 188 -8.03 -10.87 16.86
N THR A 189 -7.66 -11.82 17.73
CA THR A 189 -6.85 -11.53 18.94
C THR A 189 -5.34 -11.73 18.73
N ASN A 190 -4.94 -12.76 18.00
CA ASN A 190 -3.56 -13.25 17.88
C ASN A 190 -3.03 -13.22 16.44
N GLY A 191 -3.86 -12.84 15.46
CA GLY A 191 -3.51 -12.90 14.05
C GLY A 191 -3.45 -14.33 13.53
N SER A 192 -2.57 -14.59 12.57
CA SER A 192 -2.42 -15.93 11.99
C SER A 192 -1.76 -16.94 12.94
N GLY A 193 -1.19 -16.46 14.04
CA GLY A 193 -0.39 -17.26 14.97
C GLY A 193 1.08 -17.42 14.57
N LYS A 194 1.50 -16.91 13.40
CA LYS A 194 2.90 -16.98 12.92
C LYS A 194 3.86 -16.05 13.66
N LEU A 195 3.36 -14.91 14.17
CA LEU A 195 4.18 -13.96 14.92
C LEU A 195 4.64 -14.55 16.26
N PRO A 196 5.88 -14.26 16.73
CA PRO A 196 6.32 -14.60 18.08
C PRO A 196 5.39 -14.04 19.18
N SER A 197 5.22 -14.76 20.29
CA SER A 197 4.26 -14.39 21.35
C SER A 197 4.54 -13.02 21.98
N ASN A 198 5.82 -12.64 22.11
CA ASN A 198 6.27 -11.33 22.61
C ASN A 198 6.07 -10.17 21.61
N ILE A 199 5.76 -10.50 20.34
CA ILE A 199 5.37 -9.56 19.29
C ILE A 199 3.85 -9.51 19.14
N GLN A 200 3.14 -10.64 19.26
CA GLN A 200 1.67 -10.64 19.23
C GLN A 200 1.09 -9.73 20.33
N LYS A 201 1.63 -9.83 21.55
CA LYS A 201 1.21 -9.00 22.69
C LYS A 201 2.42 -8.63 23.54
N ARG A 202 2.51 -7.34 23.87
CA ARG A 202 3.55 -6.79 24.74
C ARG A 202 2.92 -5.90 25.79
N LYS A 203 3.29 -6.13 27.05
CA LYS A 203 2.89 -5.25 28.16
C LYS A 203 4.12 -4.92 28.98
N THR A 204 4.42 -3.63 29.06
CA THR A 204 5.55 -3.10 29.82
C THR A 204 5.06 -2.11 30.87
N LYS A 205 6.01 -1.43 31.52
CA LYS A 205 5.71 -0.30 32.40
C LYS A 205 5.18 0.91 31.61
N HIS A 206 5.65 1.10 30.38
CA HIS A 206 5.37 2.28 29.55
C HIS A 206 4.22 2.08 28.57
N LEU A 207 3.96 0.86 28.09
CA LEU A 207 2.94 0.63 27.05
C LEU A 207 2.26 -0.73 27.14
N THR A 208 1.14 -0.83 26.45
CA THR A 208 0.55 -2.09 26.00
C THR A 208 0.47 -2.05 24.49
N ALA A 209 0.98 -3.09 23.83
CA ALA A 209 0.91 -3.20 22.39
C ALA A 209 0.50 -4.61 21.95
N SER A 210 -0.05 -4.67 20.74
CA SER A 210 -0.38 -5.92 20.07
C SER A 210 -0.21 -5.78 18.56
N ALA A 211 0.23 -6.83 17.91
CA ALA A 211 0.34 -6.91 16.45
C ALA A 211 -0.52 -8.07 15.94
N ASN A 212 -1.21 -7.83 14.83
CA ASN A 212 -2.03 -8.80 14.14
C ASN A 212 -1.62 -8.78 12.66
N ASP A 213 -0.87 -9.79 12.24
CA ASP A 213 -0.39 -9.97 10.88
C ASP A 213 -1.53 -10.31 9.90
N ALA A 214 -2.55 -11.05 10.33
CA ALA A 214 -3.70 -11.38 9.50
C ALA A 214 -4.45 -10.10 9.05
N PHE A 215 -4.68 -9.15 9.94
CA PHE A 215 -5.35 -7.89 9.61
C PHE A 215 -4.38 -6.71 9.42
N ALA A 216 -3.08 -7.00 9.25
CA ALA A 216 -2.02 -6.01 9.09
C ALA A 216 -2.15 -4.81 10.07
N THR A 217 -2.36 -5.08 11.35
CA THR A 217 -2.70 -4.04 12.34
C THR A 217 -1.77 -4.07 13.54
N ILE A 218 -1.18 -2.92 13.84
CA ILE A 218 -0.34 -2.69 15.01
C ILE A 218 -1.07 -1.72 15.94
N ARG A 219 -1.36 -2.14 17.18
CA ARG A 219 -1.98 -1.30 18.20
C ARG A 219 -0.96 -1.02 19.29
N ILE A 220 -0.79 0.25 19.64
CA ILE A 220 0.11 0.68 20.72
C ILE A 220 -0.65 1.68 21.59
N THR A 221 -0.78 1.40 22.88
CA THR A 221 -1.30 2.33 23.87
C THR A 221 -0.19 2.66 24.86
N ALA A 222 0.36 3.86 24.75
CA ALA A 222 1.37 4.38 25.66
C ALA A 222 0.71 4.98 26.90
N ARG A 223 1.28 4.71 28.08
CA ARG A 223 0.81 5.23 29.37
C ARG A 223 1.35 6.62 29.69
N ASP A 224 2.51 6.93 29.13
CA ASP A 224 3.16 8.23 29.18
C ASP A 224 3.72 8.60 27.80
N CYS A 225 4.11 9.85 27.59
CA CYS A 225 4.75 10.32 26.36
C CYS A 225 6.24 10.61 26.56
N GLY A 226 6.87 10.02 27.57
CA GLY A 226 8.29 10.17 27.86
C GLY A 226 9.17 9.48 26.83
N GLU A 227 10.47 9.73 26.92
CA GLU A 227 11.47 9.16 26.02
C GLU A 227 11.45 7.62 26.03
N GLY A 228 11.32 7.01 27.21
CA GLY A 228 11.26 5.55 27.36
C GLY A 228 10.03 4.91 26.70
N ALA A 229 8.87 5.54 26.79
CA ALA A 229 7.66 5.06 26.10
C ALA A 229 7.78 5.16 24.58
N CYS A 230 8.36 6.26 24.08
CA CYS A 230 8.61 6.43 22.65
C CYS A 230 9.67 5.44 22.14
N GLU A 231 10.74 5.21 22.92
CA GLU A 231 11.77 4.22 22.62
C GLU A 231 11.20 2.80 22.51
N GLU A 232 10.40 2.37 23.50
CA GLU A 232 9.78 1.04 23.47
C GLU A 232 8.80 0.91 22.30
N ALA A 233 8.02 1.95 21.98
CA ALA A 233 7.10 1.93 20.85
C ALA A 233 7.83 1.82 19.50
N LEU A 234 8.92 2.60 19.31
CA LEU A 234 9.74 2.52 18.09
C LEU A 234 10.44 1.17 17.96
N SER A 235 10.97 0.64 19.06
CA SER A 235 11.64 -0.67 19.06
C SER A 235 10.66 -1.78 18.70
N TYR A 236 9.44 -1.73 19.27
CA TYR A 236 8.38 -2.67 18.93
C TYR A 236 7.98 -2.61 17.45
N LEU A 237 7.88 -1.41 16.86
CA LEU A 237 7.60 -1.27 15.43
C LEU A 237 8.72 -1.86 14.57
N ILE A 238 9.99 -1.61 14.90
CA ILE A 238 11.14 -2.17 14.18
C ILE A 238 11.13 -3.70 14.24
N GLU A 239 10.97 -4.28 15.44
CA GLU A 239 10.92 -5.73 15.63
C GLU A 239 9.79 -6.40 14.82
N ILE A 240 8.65 -5.73 14.66
CA ILE A 240 7.54 -6.21 13.82
C ILE A 240 7.94 -6.19 12.33
N LEU A 241 8.51 -5.09 11.84
CA LEU A 241 8.86 -4.94 10.43
C LEU A 241 10.04 -5.81 9.98
N GLU A 242 10.83 -6.29 10.95
CA GLU A 242 11.86 -7.31 10.74
C GLU A 242 11.28 -8.73 10.62
N GLN A 243 10.01 -8.96 10.98
CA GLN A 243 9.37 -10.26 10.77
C GLN A 243 9.10 -10.46 9.26
N PRO A 244 9.60 -11.55 8.65
CA PRO A 244 9.43 -11.80 7.21
C PRO A 244 7.97 -11.85 6.75
N GLU A 245 7.07 -12.34 7.62
CA GLU A 245 5.68 -12.60 7.30
C GLU A 245 4.74 -11.41 7.59
N PHE A 246 5.23 -10.33 8.22
CA PHE A 246 4.36 -9.19 8.52
C PHE A 246 4.06 -8.37 7.26
N PRO A 247 2.78 -8.03 6.97
CA PRO A 247 2.43 -7.26 5.79
C PRO A 247 3.13 -5.89 5.72
N ARG A 248 3.49 -5.46 4.51
CA ARG A 248 4.17 -4.19 4.26
C ARG A 248 3.20 -3.00 4.19
N SER A 249 1.97 -3.22 3.74
CA SER A 249 0.82 -2.33 3.96
C SER A 249 0.12 -2.66 5.27
N TYR A 250 0.03 -1.71 6.21
CA TYR A 250 -0.48 -1.96 7.55
C TYR A 250 -1.05 -0.71 8.24
N SER A 251 -1.82 -0.92 9.31
CA SER A 251 -2.36 0.13 10.17
C SER A 251 -1.52 0.30 11.44
N ILE A 252 -1.21 1.55 11.80
CA ILE A 252 -0.75 1.88 13.17
C ILE A 252 -1.87 2.62 13.91
N GLU A 253 -2.38 1.96 14.95
CA GLU A 253 -3.29 2.53 15.92
C GLU A 253 -2.55 2.88 17.21
N PHE A 254 -1.97 4.08 17.24
CA PHE A 254 -1.32 4.59 18.44
C PHE A 254 -2.27 5.45 19.27
N ARG A 255 -2.22 5.29 20.60
CA ARG A 255 -2.89 6.13 21.60
C ARG A 255 -1.89 6.51 22.68
N GLY A 256 -1.58 7.80 22.79
CA GLY A 256 -0.80 8.36 23.90
C GLY A 256 -1.59 9.42 24.67
N PRO A 257 -1.18 9.78 25.90
CA PRO A 257 -1.85 10.77 26.73
C PRO A 257 -1.82 12.20 26.15
N GLU A 258 -0.77 12.56 25.41
CA GLU A 258 -0.63 13.90 24.82
C GLU A 258 -1.06 13.93 23.35
N LYS A 259 -2.13 14.67 23.03
CA LYS A 259 -2.63 14.82 21.65
C LYS A 259 -1.82 15.87 20.86
N ILE A 260 -0.54 15.63 20.68
CA ILE A 260 0.37 16.46 19.87
C ILE A 260 0.53 15.91 18.46
N TYR A 261 0.83 16.79 17.52
CA TYR A 261 0.95 16.49 16.09
C TYR A 261 2.06 17.37 15.50
N LEU A 262 2.62 16.96 14.35
CA LEU A 262 3.62 17.74 13.64
C LEU A 262 3.01 19.08 13.18
N PRO A 263 3.81 20.16 13.14
CA PRO A 263 3.33 21.49 12.74
C PRO A 263 3.20 21.63 11.22
N ILE A 264 2.56 20.64 10.56
CA ILE A 264 2.33 20.58 9.12
C ILE A 264 0.82 20.67 8.88
N PRO A 265 0.30 21.80 8.35
CA PRO A 265 -1.12 21.98 8.11
C PRO A 265 -1.69 20.94 7.13
N GLY A 266 -2.90 20.47 7.40
CA GLY A 266 -3.65 19.56 6.53
C GLY A 266 -3.28 18.08 6.65
N LEU A 267 -2.34 17.69 7.52
CA LEU A 267 -2.11 16.27 7.81
C LEU A 267 -3.27 15.65 8.63
N PRO A 268 -3.61 14.37 8.41
CA PRO A 268 -4.65 13.71 9.18
C PRO A 268 -4.23 13.56 10.66
N LYS A 269 -5.16 13.81 11.59
CA LYS A 269 -4.94 13.66 13.04
C LYS A 269 -5.15 12.21 13.48
N LYS A 270 -4.23 11.34 13.08
CA LYS A 270 -4.24 9.89 13.36
C LYS A 270 -3.20 9.52 14.41
N GLY A 271 -3.34 8.34 15.02
CA GLY A 271 -2.42 7.86 16.05
C GLY A 271 -0.96 7.82 15.60
N VAL A 272 -0.70 7.34 14.37
CA VAL A 272 0.65 7.31 13.80
C VAL A 272 1.31 8.69 13.74
N HIS A 273 0.53 9.73 13.41
CA HIS A 273 0.99 11.11 13.39
C HIS A 273 1.34 11.59 14.81
N GLN A 274 0.52 11.25 15.80
CA GLN A 274 0.78 11.54 17.21
C GLN A 274 2.08 10.86 17.69
N LEU A 275 2.29 9.58 17.36
CA LEU A 275 3.47 8.82 17.76
C LEU A 275 4.77 9.52 17.36
N PHE A 276 4.90 9.88 16.07
CA PHE A 276 6.13 10.50 15.57
C PHE A 276 6.28 11.96 16.00
N ALA A 277 5.17 12.68 16.22
CA ALA A 277 5.21 14.00 16.84
C ALA A 277 5.70 13.94 18.31
N CYS A 278 5.37 12.89 19.06
CA CYS A 278 5.91 12.66 20.40
C CYS A 278 7.39 12.29 20.37
N ALA A 279 7.77 11.32 19.52
CA ALA A 279 9.11 10.76 19.48
C ALA A 279 10.17 11.76 19.05
N VAL A 280 9.86 12.63 18.08
CA VAL A 280 10.84 13.59 17.53
C VAL A 280 11.34 14.62 18.55
N ARG A 281 10.61 14.85 19.64
CA ARG A 281 11.02 15.74 20.73
C ARG A 281 12.28 15.24 21.47
N TYR A 282 12.66 13.97 21.27
CA TYR A 282 13.78 13.33 21.93
C TYR A 282 14.91 13.05 20.93
N PRO A 283 15.96 13.89 20.86
CA PRO A 283 17.04 13.75 19.86
C PRO A 283 17.74 12.39 19.85
N ARG A 284 17.82 11.71 21.00
CA ARG A 284 18.40 10.36 21.11
C ARG A 284 17.61 9.29 20.34
N LEU A 285 16.32 9.53 20.09
CA LEU A 285 15.47 8.60 19.35
C LEU A 285 15.53 8.80 17.83
N HIS A 286 16.12 9.91 17.34
CA HIS A 286 16.06 10.25 15.92
C HIS A 286 16.70 9.18 15.02
N VAL A 287 17.83 8.59 15.42
CA VAL A 287 18.46 7.49 14.67
C VAL A 287 17.56 6.26 14.62
N ARG A 288 16.85 5.97 15.72
CA ARG A 288 15.87 4.87 15.75
C ARG A 288 14.64 5.17 14.88
N MET A 289 14.20 6.41 14.83
CA MET A 289 13.14 6.85 13.92
C MET A 289 13.57 6.70 12.45
N GLU A 290 14.82 7.02 12.11
CA GLU A 290 15.38 6.77 10.77
C GLU A 290 15.38 5.27 10.46
N ASN A 291 15.84 4.42 11.38
CA ASN A 291 15.82 2.97 11.19
C ASN A 291 14.40 2.44 10.92
N TYR A 292 13.41 2.89 11.70
CA TYR A 292 12.00 2.57 11.43
C TYR A 292 11.59 3.05 10.04
N ALA A 293 11.86 4.31 9.69
CA ALA A 293 11.47 4.85 8.39
C ALA A 293 12.07 4.04 7.24
N ARG A 294 13.36 3.68 7.31
CA ARG A 294 14.03 2.89 6.26
C ARG A 294 13.49 1.46 6.14
N LEU A 295 13.04 0.86 7.24
CA LEU A 295 12.37 -0.46 7.22
C LEU A 295 10.93 -0.40 6.70
N ALA A 296 10.24 0.72 6.96
CA ALA A 296 8.83 0.89 6.61
C ALA A 296 8.62 1.37 5.17
N MET A 297 9.50 2.21 4.65
CA MET A 297 9.34 2.82 3.32
C MET A 297 9.60 1.80 2.21
N GLN A 298 8.52 1.38 1.56
CA GLN A 298 8.53 0.50 0.41
C GLN A 298 7.53 1.02 -0.62
N GLU A 299 7.96 1.04 -1.89
CA GLU A 299 7.14 1.43 -3.02
C GLU A 299 5.88 0.55 -3.10
N ASP A 300 4.76 1.14 -3.54
CA ASP A 300 3.44 0.50 -3.65
C ASP A 300 2.79 0.01 -2.34
N GLU A 301 3.29 0.45 -1.17
CA GLU A 301 2.76 0.05 0.14
C GLU A 301 2.15 1.22 0.93
N TRP A 302 1.07 0.98 1.68
CA TRP A 302 0.22 2.03 2.23
C TRP A 302 -0.17 1.83 3.70
N TYR A 303 -0.48 2.93 4.41
CA TYR A 303 -1.16 2.84 5.70
C TYR A 303 -2.65 2.55 5.53
N ASN A 304 -3.10 1.34 5.92
CA ASN A 304 -4.49 0.89 5.70
C ASN A 304 -5.57 1.67 6.48
N ASN A 305 -5.17 2.48 7.48
CA ASN A 305 -6.11 3.26 8.31
C ASN A 305 -6.14 4.76 7.97
N LEU A 306 -5.58 5.16 6.82
CA LEU A 306 -5.75 6.47 6.21
C LEU A 306 -6.85 6.39 5.13
N SER A 307 -7.52 7.50 4.88
CA SER A 307 -8.47 7.61 3.77
C SER A 307 -7.72 7.80 2.47
N ASP A 308 -8.33 7.43 1.34
CA ASP A 308 -7.76 7.58 -0.01
C ASP A 308 -7.23 9.00 -0.27
N GLU A 309 -7.96 10.05 0.16
CA GLU A 309 -7.53 11.46 0.02
C GLU A 309 -6.26 11.82 0.80
N SER A 310 -5.90 11.01 1.80
CA SER A 310 -4.75 11.18 2.69
C SER A 310 -3.86 9.94 2.68
N CYS A 311 -3.87 9.18 1.58
CA CYS A 311 -3.05 8.00 1.42
C CYS A 311 -1.57 8.36 1.62
N ALA A 312 -0.85 7.48 2.31
CA ALA A 312 0.56 7.69 2.60
C ALA A 312 1.28 6.36 2.84
N MET A 313 2.49 6.28 2.30
CA MET A 313 3.39 5.15 2.53
C MET A 313 3.77 5.03 4.00
N PRO A 314 3.92 3.80 4.53
CA PRO A 314 4.52 3.58 5.83
C PRO A 314 5.88 4.28 5.97
N GLY A 315 6.15 4.87 7.15
CA GLY A 315 7.31 5.72 7.37
C GLY A 315 7.09 7.23 7.13
N THR A 316 6.08 7.66 6.36
CA THR A 316 5.81 9.08 6.01
C THR A 316 5.92 10.04 7.21
N PHE A 317 5.20 9.77 8.30
CA PHE A 317 5.19 10.65 9.48
C PHE A 317 6.54 10.70 10.21
N ALA A 318 7.33 9.62 10.18
CA ALA A 318 8.67 9.58 10.76
C ALA A 318 9.63 10.46 9.95
N VAL A 319 9.57 10.33 8.62
CA VAL A 319 10.37 11.14 7.69
C VAL A 319 10.02 12.62 7.82
N PHE A 320 8.73 12.97 7.85
CA PHE A 320 8.31 14.36 8.01
C PHE A 320 8.76 14.96 9.33
N ALA A 321 8.68 14.19 10.41
CA ALA A 321 9.16 14.61 11.72
C ALA A 321 10.67 14.92 11.66
N LEU A 322 11.48 13.97 11.18
CA LEU A 322 12.94 14.14 11.08
C LEU A 322 13.35 15.23 10.09
N GLY A 323 12.68 15.33 8.94
CA GLY A 323 12.96 16.34 7.93
C GLY A 323 12.80 17.78 8.46
N LEU A 324 11.90 17.97 9.43
CA LEU A 324 11.72 19.23 10.14
C LEU A 324 12.73 19.46 11.28
N GLU A 325 13.64 18.53 11.58
CA GLU A 325 14.71 18.73 12.58
C GLU A 325 15.95 19.38 11.96
N GLY A 326 16.23 19.14 10.67
CA GLY A 326 17.25 19.89 9.93
C GLY A 326 18.08 19.07 8.94
N PRO A 327 19.17 19.66 8.40
CA PRO A 327 19.93 19.14 7.25
C PRO A 327 20.42 17.70 7.38
N LYS A 328 20.67 17.25 8.62
CA LYS A 328 21.09 15.87 8.91
C LYS A 328 20.14 14.82 8.30
N TRP A 329 18.86 15.13 8.18
CA TRP A 329 17.83 14.16 7.78
C TRP A 329 17.32 14.38 6.35
N TRP A 330 17.79 15.39 5.64
CA TRP A 330 17.24 15.71 4.31
C TRP A 330 17.55 14.65 3.26
N ARG A 331 18.62 13.86 3.44
CA ARG A 331 18.85 12.69 2.58
C ARG A 331 17.76 11.64 2.74
N LEU A 332 17.30 11.37 3.97
CA LEU A 332 16.17 10.48 4.23
C LEU A 332 14.88 11.01 3.59
N VAL A 333 14.68 12.33 3.60
CA VAL A 333 13.55 12.97 2.92
C VAL A 333 13.61 12.75 1.41
N CYS A 334 14.77 12.94 0.77
CA CYS A 334 14.93 12.65 -0.66
C CYS A 334 14.67 11.17 -0.96
N ASP A 335 15.28 10.26 -0.18
CA ASP A 335 15.07 8.81 -0.32
C ASP A 335 13.58 8.42 -0.20
N TYR A 336 12.82 9.11 0.66
CA TYR A 336 11.38 8.94 0.79
C TYR A 336 10.62 9.42 -0.45
N LEU A 337 10.92 10.62 -0.93
CA LEU A 337 10.26 11.22 -2.09
C LEU A 337 10.49 10.40 -3.37
N ASP A 338 11.69 9.81 -3.52
CA ASP A 338 12.03 8.90 -4.62
C ASP A 338 11.20 7.61 -4.64
N ARG A 339 10.55 7.25 -3.52
CA ARG A 339 9.69 6.06 -3.38
C ARG A 339 8.20 6.40 -3.38
N CYS A 340 7.85 7.68 -3.36
CA CYS A 340 6.46 8.09 -3.38
C CYS A 340 5.90 7.89 -4.78
N ASP A 341 4.80 7.16 -4.86
CA ASP A 341 3.95 7.09 -6.04
C ASP A 341 3.35 8.48 -6.35
N ASP A 342 3.52 8.91 -7.61
CA ASP A 342 3.18 10.23 -8.13
C ASP A 342 1.67 10.42 -8.39
N GLU A 343 0.89 9.33 -8.40
CA GLU A 343 -0.57 9.33 -8.62
C GLU A 343 -1.37 9.43 -7.31
N HIS A 344 -0.92 8.75 -6.24
CA HIS A 344 -1.77 8.50 -5.07
C HIS A 344 -1.34 9.22 -3.79
N SER A 345 -0.07 9.66 -3.66
CA SER A 345 0.43 10.31 -2.44
C SER A 345 0.19 11.83 -2.47
N SER A 346 -0.58 12.37 -1.51
CA SER A 346 -0.92 13.81 -1.45
C SER A 346 -0.27 14.57 -0.29
N LEU A 347 0.30 13.86 0.69
CA LEU A 347 0.75 14.48 1.95
C LEU A 347 2.11 15.19 1.82
N GLN A 348 2.95 14.77 0.87
CA GLN A 348 4.28 15.33 0.65
C GLN A 348 4.23 16.79 0.17
N GLU A 349 3.19 17.22 -0.55
CA GLU A 349 2.97 18.64 -0.89
C GLU A 349 2.95 19.52 0.37
N LYS A 350 2.13 19.12 1.36
CA LYS A 350 1.96 19.85 2.62
C LYS A 350 3.27 19.93 3.40
N PHE A 351 4.03 18.83 3.39
CA PHE A 351 5.37 18.79 3.98
C PHE A 351 6.33 19.73 3.27
N ILE A 352 6.43 19.68 1.93
CA ILE A 352 7.32 20.53 1.12
C ILE A 352 7.03 22.02 1.38
N HIS A 353 5.76 22.42 1.41
CA HIS A 353 5.39 23.81 1.72
C HIS A 353 5.87 24.23 3.11
N THR A 354 5.65 23.38 4.12
CA THR A 354 6.06 23.64 5.50
C THR A 354 7.59 23.68 5.64
N PHE A 355 8.27 22.76 4.95
CA PHE A 355 9.72 22.63 4.93
C PHE A 355 10.40 23.89 4.39
N PHE A 356 9.99 24.35 3.21
CA PHE A 356 10.55 25.56 2.59
C PHE A 356 10.15 26.83 3.33
N LYS A 357 8.99 26.87 3.99
CA LYS A 357 8.64 27.96 4.89
C LYS A 357 9.58 28.05 6.10
N LYS A 358 10.08 26.92 6.59
CA LYS A 358 10.99 26.84 7.74
C LYS A 358 12.45 27.11 7.36
N TYR A 359 12.94 26.51 6.28
CA TYR A 359 14.36 26.50 5.93
C TYR A 359 14.72 27.40 4.75
N GLY A 360 13.74 27.90 3.99
CA GLY A 360 13.98 28.68 2.78
C GLY A 360 14.67 27.88 1.67
N PHE A 361 15.08 28.60 0.64
CA PHE A 361 15.71 28.06 -0.56
C PHE A 361 17.23 28.19 -0.45
N THR A 362 17.89 27.10 -0.12
CA THR A 362 19.35 27.03 0.06
C THR A 362 19.92 25.92 -0.81
N ALA A 363 21.25 25.92 -0.99
CA ALA A 363 21.92 24.84 -1.72
C ALA A 363 21.66 23.45 -1.11
N GLN A 364 21.45 23.37 0.21
CA GLN A 364 21.17 22.11 0.90
C GLN A 364 19.68 21.73 0.85
N SER A 365 18.76 22.69 0.84
CA SER A 365 17.31 22.42 0.87
C SER A 365 16.72 22.17 -0.52
N LEU A 366 17.28 22.78 -1.57
CA LEU A 366 16.77 22.64 -2.95
C LEU A 366 16.67 21.21 -3.49
N PRO A 367 17.58 20.26 -3.19
CA PRO A 367 17.41 18.86 -3.57
C PRO A 367 16.04 18.32 -3.16
N VAL A 368 15.56 18.64 -1.96
CA VAL A 368 14.24 18.22 -1.45
C VAL A 368 13.11 18.72 -2.35
N LEU A 369 13.23 19.91 -2.94
CA LEU A 369 12.22 20.40 -3.90
C LEU A 369 12.26 19.64 -5.22
N VAL A 370 13.46 19.32 -5.72
CA VAL A 370 13.61 18.59 -6.99
C VAL A 370 12.96 17.22 -6.87
N HIS A 371 13.35 16.45 -5.85
CA HIS A 371 12.74 15.16 -5.55
C HIS A 371 11.23 15.29 -5.25
N GLY A 372 10.81 16.36 -4.57
CA GLY A 372 9.40 16.62 -4.28
C GLY A 372 8.55 16.85 -5.53
N VAL A 373 9.07 17.58 -6.51
CA VAL A 373 8.41 17.80 -7.80
C VAL A 373 8.37 16.54 -8.64
N GLN A 374 9.40 15.68 -8.56
CA GLN A 374 9.42 14.41 -9.29
C GLN A 374 8.50 13.36 -8.65
N SER A 375 8.27 13.44 -7.34
CA SER A 375 7.40 12.52 -6.59
C SER A 375 5.90 12.76 -6.75
N MET A 376 5.49 13.67 -7.65
CA MET A 376 4.09 14.10 -7.80
C MET A 376 3.84 14.60 -9.23
N GLN A 377 2.68 14.28 -9.81
CA GLN A 377 2.30 14.83 -11.12
C GLN A 377 2.20 16.37 -11.12
N ASN A 378 1.75 16.98 -10.01
CA ASN A 378 1.60 18.43 -9.91
C ASN A 378 1.72 18.93 -8.47
N LEU A 379 2.92 19.38 -8.11
CA LEU A 379 3.14 20.12 -6.86
C LEU A 379 2.54 21.53 -6.96
N LYS A 380 1.51 21.83 -6.16
CA LYS A 380 0.90 23.17 -6.17
C LYS A 380 1.89 24.21 -5.64
N PRO A 381 2.00 25.37 -6.29
CA PRO A 381 2.88 26.44 -5.82
C PRO A 381 2.35 27.09 -4.54
N ALA A 382 3.19 27.17 -3.51
CA ALA A 382 2.91 27.97 -2.32
C ALA A 382 3.15 29.45 -2.60
N LYS A 383 2.26 30.34 -2.11
CA LYS A 383 2.34 31.78 -2.37
C LYS A 383 3.65 32.39 -1.86
N GLU A 384 4.14 31.87 -0.75
CA GLU A 384 5.33 32.32 -0.04
C GLU A 384 6.64 31.96 -0.77
N PHE A 385 6.64 30.96 -1.66
CA PHE A 385 7.88 30.51 -2.32
C PHE A 385 8.53 31.62 -3.14
N ARG A 386 7.71 32.44 -3.81
CA ARG A 386 8.17 33.57 -4.62
C ARG A 386 8.93 34.60 -3.81
N SER A 387 8.51 34.88 -2.57
CA SER A 387 9.22 35.83 -1.70
C SER A 387 10.44 35.20 -1.05
N LEU A 388 10.36 33.92 -0.68
CA LEU A 388 11.48 33.21 -0.05
C LEU A 388 12.67 33.03 -0.99
N ILE A 389 12.44 32.81 -2.28
CA ILE A 389 13.51 32.64 -3.28
C ILE A 389 14.09 33.96 -3.81
N ALA A 390 13.49 35.12 -3.46
CA ALA A 390 13.81 36.42 -4.05
C ALA A 390 15.07 37.07 -3.47
N ASN A 391 16.19 36.34 -3.46
CA ASN A 391 17.49 36.82 -3.04
C ASN A 391 18.61 36.15 -3.88
N ALA A 392 19.81 36.73 -3.88
CA ALA A 392 20.91 36.26 -4.72
C ALA A 392 21.37 34.83 -4.39
N GLU A 393 21.46 34.50 -3.09
CA GLU A 393 21.94 33.20 -2.62
C GLU A 393 21.03 32.05 -3.07
N SER A 394 19.72 32.20 -2.89
CA SER A 394 18.74 31.20 -3.32
C SER A 394 18.72 31.01 -4.83
N LEU A 395 18.87 32.09 -5.61
CA LEU A 395 18.94 32.03 -7.07
C LEU A 395 20.24 31.37 -7.55
N ASP A 396 21.38 31.63 -6.90
CA ASP A 396 22.65 30.96 -7.20
C ASP A 396 22.59 29.47 -6.87
N ALA A 397 21.94 29.12 -5.77
CA ALA A 397 21.69 27.73 -5.41
C ALA A 397 20.82 27.04 -6.48
N LEU A 398 19.77 27.70 -6.97
CA LEU A 398 18.91 27.17 -8.03
C LEU A 398 19.65 27.04 -9.38
N LEU A 399 20.51 28.00 -9.73
CA LEU A 399 21.38 27.89 -10.90
C LEU A 399 22.37 26.74 -10.79
N THR A 400 22.85 26.44 -9.58
CA THR A 400 23.70 25.28 -9.33
C THR A 400 22.94 23.98 -9.56
N VAL A 401 21.69 23.89 -9.09
CA VAL A 401 20.80 22.77 -9.39
C VAL A 401 20.59 22.64 -10.90
N LYS A 402 20.29 23.74 -11.60
CA LYS A 402 20.10 23.76 -13.05
C LYS A 402 21.29 23.17 -13.82
N ARG A 403 22.52 23.57 -13.46
CA ARG A 403 23.74 23.09 -14.10
C ARG A 403 23.98 21.59 -13.88
N ARG A 404 23.42 21.02 -12.82
CA ARG A 404 23.56 19.61 -12.43
C ARG A 404 22.22 18.86 -12.53
N PHE A 405 21.26 19.40 -13.28
CA PHE A 405 19.89 18.90 -13.23
C PHE A 405 19.79 17.45 -13.72
N SER A 406 20.62 17.07 -14.70
CA SER A 406 20.77 15.69 -15.16
C SER A 406 21.11 14.68 -14.06
N ALA A 407 21.75 15.10 -12.96
CA ALA A 407 22.07 14.21 -11.85
C ALA A 407 20.85 13.83 -10.99
N TYR A 408 19.71 14.50 -11.19
CA TYR A 408 18.44 14.20 -10.50
C TYR A 408 17.48 13.38 -11.37
N LEU A 409 17.79 13.19 -12.66
CA LEU A 409 16.95 12.46 -13.59
C LEU A 409 17.44 11.01 -13.70
N LEU A 410 16.51 10.10 -13.99
CA LEU A 410 16.87 8.73 -14.36
C LEU A 410 17.64 8.72 -15.70
N PRO A 411 18.51 7.73 -15.95
CA PRO A 411 19.26 7.63 -17.19
C PRO A 411 18.38 7.59 -18.45
N GLU A 412 17.16 7.04 -18.35
CA GLU A 412 16.17 7.02 -19.42
C GLU A 412 15.57 8.41 -19.67
N GLU A 413 15.29 9.14 -18.59
CA GLU A 413 14.70 10.48 -18.61
C GLU A 413 15.67 11.54 -19.14
N ASP A 414 16.95 11.47 -18.76
CA ASP A 414 17.96 12.46 -19.18
C ASP A 414 18.35 12.32 -20.66
N LYS A 415 18.07 11.17 -21.28
CA LYS A 415 18.29 10.93 -22.72
C LYS A 415 17.41 11.80 -23.60
N ASP A 416 16.22 12.20 -23.14
CA ASP A 416 15.31 13.09 -23.88
C ASP A 416 15.48 14.55 -23.42
N PRO A 417 16.07 15.44 -24.26
CA PRO A 417 16.18 16.85 -23.93
C PRO A 417 14.83 17.53 -23.66
N LYS A 418 13.73 17.04 -24.26
CA LYS A 418 12.39 17.58 -24.02
C LYS A 418 11.89 17.24 -22.63
N PHE A 419 12.08 15.99 -22.19
CA PHE A 419 11.71 15.57 -20.84
C PHE A 419 12.45 16.40 -19.79
N ARG A 420 13.77 16.57 -19.96
CA ARG A 420 14.58 17.42 -19.06
C ARG A 420 14.08 18.86 -19.00
N ALA A 421 13.68 19.44 -20.14
CA ALA A 421 13.10 20.78 -20.18
C ALA A 421 11.74 20.85 -19.47
N ILE A 422 10.90 19.82 -19.62
CA ILE A 422 9.61 19.71 -18.92
C ILE A 422 9.81 19.59 -17.41
N ALA A 423 10.70 18.71 -16.96
CA ALA A 423 11.02 18.55 -15.55
C ALA A 423 11.57 19.83 -14.92
N TRP A 424 12.45 20.57 -15.64
CA TRP A 424 12.89 21.89 -15.20
C TRP A 424 11.73 22.89 -15.12
N GLN A 425 10.84 22.89 -16.11
CA GLN A 425 9.66 23.76 -16.11
C GLN A 425 8.71 23.44 -14.95
N SER A 426 8.52 22.17 -14.61
CA SER A 426 7.74 21.74 -13.43
C SER A 426 8.35 22.25 -12.13
N LEU A 427 9.68 22.25 -12.01
CA LEU A 427 10.37 22.85 -10.86
C LEU A 427 10.13 24.37 -10.77
N LEU A 428 10.23 25.08 -11.90
CA LEU A 428 9.93 26.52 -11.96
C LEU A 428 8.45 26.79 -11.64
N TRP A 429 7.55 25.92 -12.09
CA TRP A 429 6.13 25.99 -11.78
C TRP A 429 5.87 25.82 -10.29
N ALA A 430 6.53 24.88 -9.60
CA ALA A 430 6.38 24.71 -8.16
C ALA A 430 6.75 25.99 -7.35
N ILE A 431 7.69 26.79 -7.86
CA ILE A 431 8.16 28.01 -7.19
C ILE A 431 7.31 29.23 -7.58
N TRP A 432 7.08 29.45 -8.88
CA TRP A 432 6.44 30.67 -9.39
C TRP A 432 5.05 30.44 -9.97
N GLY A 433 4.53 29.21 -10.03
CA GLY A 433 3.23 28.88 -10.60
C GLY A 433 3.04 29.44 -12.02
N PRO A 434 1.86 29.98 -12.35
CA PRO A 434 1.59 30.58 -13.67
C PRO A 434 2.51 31.76 -14.04
N SER A 435 3.24 32.32 -13.08
CA SER A 435 4.21 33.39 -13.37
C SER A 435 5.54 32.86 -13.95
N SER A 436 5.78 31.54 -13.89
CA SER A 436 6.93 30.88 -14.53
C SER A 436 6.78 30.72 -16.05
N GLU A 437 5.55 30.80 -16.56
CA GLU A 437 5.24 30.66 -17.98
C GLU A 437 5.91 31.75 -18.83
N ASN A 438 6.04 31.49 -20.14
CA ASN A 438 6.63 32.42 -21.10
C ASN A 438 8.03 32.91 -20.65
N GLY A 439 8.87 31.96 -20.19
CA GLY A 439 10.22 32.23 -19.70
C GLY A 439 10.26 33.18 -18.50
N GLY A 440 9.26 33.14 -17.62
CA GLY A 440 9.20 33.99 -16.43
C GLY A 440 9.15 35.49 -16.70
N SER A 441 8.75 35.92 -17.91
CA SER A 441 8.80 37.33 -18.33
C SER A 441 8.05 38.28 -17.38
N LYS A 442 6.96 37.82 -16.76
CA LYS A 442 6.22 38.57 -15.73
C LYS A 442 7.05 38.77 -14.46
N VAL A 443 7.78 37.76 -14.01
CA VAL A 443 8.66 37.81 -12.83
C VAL A 443 9.87 38.70 -13.10
N ILE A 444 10.54 38.53 -14.25
CA ILE A 444 11.74 39.30 -14.61
C ILE A 444 11.47 40.81 -14.70
N LYS A 445 10.24 41.22 -15.04
CA LYS A 445 9.85 42.63 -15.11
C LYS A 445 9.73 43.31 -13.74
N THR A 446 9.44 42.55 -12.68
CA THR A 446 9.12 43.10 -11.35
C THR A 446 10.26 42.97 -10.35
N VAL A 447 11.30 42.17 -10.65
CA VAL A 447 12.44 41.95 -9.75
C VAL A 447 13.43 43.11 -9.76
N PRO A 448 14.17 43.35 -8.65
CA PRO A 448 15.21 44.38 -8.59
C PRO A 448 16.28 44.20 -9.67
N LYS A 449 16.86 45.33 -10.13
CA LYS A 449 17.86 45.35 -11.20
C LYS A 449 19.05 44.41 -10.92
N GLU A 450 19.45 44.31 -9.66
CA GLU A 450 20.58 43.49 -9.19
C GLU A 450 20.34 41.97 -9.32
N LEU A 451 19.07 41.52 -9.29
CA LEU A 451 18.73 40.10 -9.40
C LEU A 451 18.31 39.72 -10.83
N LYS A 452 18.06 40.70 -11.70
CA LYS A 452 17.45 40.51 -13.02
C LYS A 452 18.22 39.53 -13.89
N GLU A 453 19.56 39.61 -13.87
CA GLU A 453 20.42 38.70 -14.63
C GLU A 453 20.30 37.24 -14.15
N LYS A 454 20.26 37.01 -12.83
CA LYS A 454 20.10 35.66 -12.26
C LYS A 454 18.73 35.07 -12.62
N TYR A 455 17.67 35.88 -12.52
CA TYR A 455 16.34 35.44 -12.96
C TYR A 455 16.31 35.09 -14.45
N GLN A 456 16.95 35.88 -15.31
CA GLN A 456 17.07 35.55 -16.73
C GLN A 456 17.79 34.21 -16.94
N GLN A 457 18.88 33.96 -16.22
CA GLN A 457 19.60 32.68 -16.30
C GLN A 457 18.77 31.49 -15.78
N VAL A 458 17.95 31.68 -14.74
CA VAL A 458 17.08 30.63 -14.20
C VAL A 458 16.00 30.23 -15.21
N PHE A 459 15.37 31.22 -15.87
CA PHE A 459 14.25 31.01 -16.80
C PHE A 459 14.66 30.71 -18.25
N ALA A 460 15.90 30.99 -18.66
CA ALA A 460 16.43 30.65 -19.98
C ALA A 460 16.44 29.14 -20.24
#